data_AF-A0A7K4FDT5-F1
#
_entry.id   AF-A0A7K4FDT5-F1
#
_cell.length_a   1.000
_cell.length_b   1.000
_cell.length_c   1.000
_cell.angle_alpha   90.00
_cell.angle_beta   90.00
_cell.angle_gamma   90.00
#
_symmetry.space_group_name_H-M   'P 1'
#
loop_
_entity.id
_entity.type
_entity.pdbx_description
1 polymer ?
#
loop_
_entity_poly.entity_id
_entity_poly.type
_entity_poly.pdbx_seq_one_letter_code
_entity_poly.pdbx_strand_id
1 'polypeptide(L)'
;MSGVKIDGKIIAQSVKDRVKNAVTELKNHGISPCLATILIGDDPASATYVRNKHIACEEVGISTKDHKLDANITQSELTKIIDELNSDNSVHGILVQLPLPKQLDEFTTTSRISPLKDVDGLTPHNAGLLAMKKAALIACTPSGVMEMFDYHGIDLEGKKVVLINRSNLVGKPLYHLLLDKNATVITCHSKTKDLTELCKSADIIITAVGDRNKFTLTSEMIKEGAV
;
A
#
# COMPACT_ATOMS: atom_id res chain seq x y z
N MET A 1 11.89 6.70 -28.78
CA MET A 1 12.85 5.98 -27.91
C MET A 1 12.07 5.05 -27.00
N SER A 2 12.60 3.87 -26.67
CA SER A 2 12.00 2.98 -25.66
C SER A 2 12.26 3.54 -24.25
N GLY A 3 11.26 3.49 -23.37
CA GLY A 3 11.41 3.92 -21.97
C GLY A 3 12.39 3.04 -21.19
N VAL A 4 12.94 3.57 -20.10
CA VAL A 4 13.74 2.79 -19.14
C VAL A 4 12.80 2.00 -18.25
N LYS A 5 13.04 0.69 -18.13
CA LYS A 5 12.22 -0.20 -17.31
C LYS A 5 12.47 0.07 -15.81
N ILE A 6 11.40 0.36 -15.07
CA ILE A 6 11.40 0.29 -13.61
C ILE A 6 11.20 -1.17 -13.19
N ASP A 7 12.27 -1.84 -12.76
CA ASP A 7 12.22 -3.26 -12.39
C ASP A 7 11.88 -3.44 -10.91
N GLY A 8 10.59 -3.56 -10.62
CA GLY A 8 10.09 -3.75 -9.26
C GLY A 8 10.63 -4.98 -8.54
N LYS A 9 11.13 -6.01 -9.23
CA LYS A 9 11.72 -7.20 -8.57
C LYS A 9 13.07 -6.86 -7.95
N ILE A 10 13.91 -6.12 -8.68
CA ILE A 10 15.22 -5.68 -8.21
C ILE A 10 15.04 -4.72 -7.03
N ILE A 11 14.12 -3.77 -7.17
CA ILE A 11 13.81 -2.79 -6.12
C ILE A 11 13.29 -3.47 -4.85
N ALA A 12 12.36 -4.42 -5.00
CA ALA A 12 11.84 -5.18 -3.87
C ALA A 12 12.94 -5.98 -3.14
N GLN A 13 13.90 -6.57 -3.87
CA GLN A 13 15.01 -7.27 -3.23
C GLN A 13 15.89 -6.32 -2.41
N SER A 14 16.22 -5.15 -2.96
CA SER A 14 16.96 -4.11 -2.22
C SER A 14 16.26 -3.71 -0.92
N VAL A 15 14.94 -3.52 -0.96
CA VAL A 15 14.13 -3.24 0.24
C VAL A 15 14.21 -4.39 1.25
N LYS A 16 14.05 -5.64 0.80
CA LYS A 16 14.14 -6.82 1.68
C LYS A 16 15.49 -6.94 2.36
N ASP A 17 16.58 -6.65 1.66
CA ASP A 17 17.93 -6.69 2.23
C ASP A 17 18.08 -5.65 3.34
N ARG A 18 17.57 -4.41 3.15
CA ARG A 18 17.53 -3.39 4.20
C ARG A 18 16.69 -3.83 5.40
N VAL A 19 15.51 -4.42 5.15
CA VAL A 19 14.62 -4.92 6.22
C VAL A 19 15.27 -6.06 6.98
N LYS A 20 15.93 -7.01 6.31
CA LYS A 20 16.63 -8.14 6.94
C LYS A 20 17.73 -7.67 7.89
N ASN A 21 18.48 -6.64 7.50
CA ASN A 21 19.48 -6.02 8.37
C ASN A 21 18.83 -5.40 9.62
N ALA A 22 17.76 -4.63 9.45
CA ALA A 22 17.03 -4.03 10.56
C ALA A 22 16.42 -5.08 11.51
N VAL A 23 15.85 -6.16 10.97
CA VAL A 23 15.31 -7.27 11.77
C VAL A 23 16.42 -7.97 12.56
N THR A 24 17.60 -8.13 11.97
CA THR A 24 18.76 -8.72 12.66
C THR A 24 19.20 -7.83 13.83
N GLU A 25 19.25 -6.52 13.63
CA GLU A 25 19.56 -5.56 14.69
C GLU A 25 18.52 -5.58 15.82
N LEU A 26 17.23 -5.62 15.50
CA LEU A 26 16.15 -5.72 16.48
C LEU A 26 16.25 -7.00 17.32
N LYS A 27 16.58 -8.14 16.68
CA LYS A 27 16.79 -9.41 17.38
C LYS A 27 17.95 -9.35 18.37
N ASN A 28 19.03 -8.64 18.04
CA ASN A 28 20.14 -8.42 18.98
C ASN A 28 19.73 -7.60 20.21
N HIS A 29 18.66 -6.80 20.10
CA HIS A 29 18.04 -6.07 21.21
C HIS A 29 16.89 -6.86 21.87
N GLY A 30 16.74 -8.15 21.57
CA GLY A 30 15.69 -9.01 22.13
C GLY A 30 14.29 -8.77 21.54
N ILE A 31 14.17 -7.98 20.47
CA ILE A 31 12.90 -7.71 19.80
C ILE A 31 12.77 -8.63 18.59
N SER A 32 11.70 -9.43 18.55
CA SER A 32 11.37 -10.27 17.39
C SER A 32 10.12 -9.70 16.71
N PRO A 33 10.25 -8.99 15.59
CA PRO A 33 9.10 -8.42 14.89
C PRO A 33 8.12 -9.51 14.48
N CYS A 34 6.83 -9.20 14.59
CA CYS A 34 5.76 -10.14 14.28
C CYS A 34 4.63 -9.44 13.53
N LEU A 35 4.24 -10.04 12.40
CA LEU A 35 3.07 -9.65 11.61
C LEU A 35 1.91 -10.62 11.87
N ALA A 36 0.80 -10.12 12.39
CA ALA A 36 -0.45 -10.85 12.42
C ALA A 36 -1.23 -10.59 11.12
N THR A 37 -1.64 -11.65 10.43
CA THR A 37 -2.49 -11.55 9.23
C THR A 37 -3.86 -12.16 9.52
N ILE A 38 -4.92 -11.48 9.11
CA ILE A 38 -6.29 -11.98 9.21
C ILE A 38 -6.83 -12.17 7.79
N LEU A 39 -7.21 -13.42 7.46
CA LEU A 39 -7.86 -13.81 6.22
C LEU A 39 -9.24 -14.37 6.55
N ILE A 40 -10.29 -13.83 5.92
CA ILE A 40 -11.66 -14.29 6.13
C ILE A 40 -12.20 -14.91 4.84
N GLY A 41 -12.63 -16.17 4.94
CA GLY A 41 -13.09 -16.98 3.82
C GLY A 41 -11.96 -17.55 2.96
N ASP A 42 -12.36 -18.13 1.82
CA ASP A 42 -11.50 -19.00 1.01
C ASP A 42 -11.16 -18.43 -0.38
N ASP A 43 -11.23 -17.11 -0.55
CA ASP A 43 -10.87 -16.48 -1.83
C ASP A 43 -9.42 -16.85 -2.23
N PRO A 44 -9.22 -17.60 -3.35
CA PRO A 44 -7.89 -18.12 -3.67
C PRO A 44 -6.86 -17.04 -3.97
N ALA A 45 -7.29 -15.89 -4.51
CA ALA A 45 -6.42 -14.76 -4.77
C ALA A 45 -5.92 -14.15 -3.46
N SER A 46 -6.81 -13.90 -2.51
CA SER A 46 -6.50 -13.39 -1.17
C SER A 46 -5.58 -14.34 -0.39
N ALA A 47 -5.85 -15.65 -0.45
CA ALA A 47 -4.97 -16.66 0.16
C ALA A 47 -3.55 -16.64 -0.44
N THR A 48 -3.44 -16.46 -1.77
CA THR A 48 -2.15 -16.34 -2.44
C THR A 48 -1.40 -15.08 -2.01
N TYR A 49 -2.07 -13.94 -1.88
CA TYR A 49 -1.46 -12.70 -1.39
C TYR A 49 -0.94 -12.85 0.04
N VAL A 50 -1.73 -13.42 0.94
CA VAL A 50 -1.32 -13.65 2.34
C VAL A 50 -0.12 -14.59 2.41
N ARG A 51 -0.14 -15.70 1.65
CA ARG A 51 1.00 -16.61 1.56
C ARG A 51 2.28 -15.91 1.09
N ASN A 52 2.19 -15.07 0.07
CA ASN A 52 3.37 -14.33 -0.42
C ASN A 52 3.90 -13.34 0.62
N LYS A 53 3.02 -12.71 1.42
CA LYS A 53 3.42 -11.86 2.55
C LYS A 53 4.15 -12.68 3.62
N HIS A 54 3.69 -13.88 3.93
CA HIS A 54 4.37 -14.78 4.89
C HIS A 54 5.75 -15.21 4.39
N ILE A 55 5.87 -15.60 3.12
CA ILE A 55 7.17 -15.96 2.52
C ILE A 55 8.13 -14.77 2.61
N ALA A 56 7.66 -13.55 2.31
CA ALA A 56 8.50 -12.35 2.42
C ALA A 56 8.90 -12.06 3.87
N CYS A 57 8.02 -12.28 4.85
CA CYS A 57 8.35 -12.16 6.27
C CYS A 57 9.43 -13.16 6.68
N GLU A 58 9.30 -14.42 6.28
CA GLU A 58 10.27 -15.48 6.56
C GLU A 58 11.65 -15.14 5.97
N GLU A 59 11.71 -14.68 4.72
CA GLU A 59 12.94 -14.30 4.02
C GLU A 59 13.75 -13.22 4.77
N VAL A 60 13.06 -12.26 5.39
CA VAL A 60 13.69 -11.17 6.16
C VAL A 60 13.74 -11.44 7.66
N GLY A 61 13.23 -12.58 8.12
CA GLY A 61 13.29 -13.03 9.51
C GLY A 61 12.20 -12.48 10.45
N ILE A 62 11.08 -11.98 9.91
CA ILE A 62 9.89 -11.54 10.65
C ILE A 62 8.99 -12.74 10.93
N SER A 63 8.54 -12.89 12.17
CA SER A 63 7.59 -13.94 12.55
C SER A 63 6.17 -13.59 12.09
N THR A 64 5.33 -14.61 11.86
CA THR A 64 3.94 -14.39 11.45
C THR A 64 2.97 -15.11 12.39
N LYS A 65 1.80 -14.50 12.62
CA LYS A 65 0.63 -15.14 13.22
C LYS A 65 -0.49 -15.13 12.19
N ASP A 66 -0.87 -16.31 11.70
CA ASP A 66 -1.88 -16.45 10.67
C ASP A 66 -3.25 -16.76 11.27
N HIS A 67 -4.22 -15.87 11.06
CA HIS A 67 -5.60 -16.03 11.48
C HIS A 67 -6.48 -16.25 10.25
N LYS A 68 -6.79 -17.52 9.96
CA LYS A 68 -7.74 -17.91 8.93
C LYS A 68 -9.11 -18.15 9.56
N LEU A 69 -10.08 -17.36 9.14
CA LEU A 69 -11.42 -17.30 9.74
C LEU A 69 -12.46 -17.71 8.71
N ASP A 70 -13.53 -18.34 9.19
CA ASP A 70 -14.65 -18.75 8.34
C ASP A 70 -15.35 -17.53 7.72
N ALA A 71 -15.85 -17.69 6.48
CA ALA A 71 -16.54 -16.63 5.77
C ALA A 71 -17.82 -16.15 6.49
N ASN A 72 -18.38 -16.94 7.40
CA ASN A 72 -19.59 -16.63 8.18
C ASN A 72 -19.31 -15.92 9.51
N ILE A 73 -18.04 -15.60 9.83
CA ILE A 73 -17.70 -14.86 11.03
C ILE A 73 -18.50 -13.55 11.12
N THR A 74 -18.93 -13.20 12.32
CA THR A 74 -19.65 -11.95 12.59
C THR A 74 -18.69 -10.77 12.78
N GLN A 75 -19.19 -9.55 12.59
CA GLN A 75 -18.42 -8.33 12.87
C GLN A 75 -17.92 -8.28 14.32
N SER A 76 -18.72 -8.77 15.27
CA SER A 76 -18.37 -8.78 16.69
C SER A 76 -17.18 -9.70 16.98
N GLU A 77 -17.20 -10.91 16.42
CA GLU A 77 -16.11 -11.88 16.56
C GLU A 77 -14.82 -11.37 15.92
N LEU A 78 -14.89 -10.79 14.72
CA LEU A 78 -13.73 -10.17 14.07
C LEU A 78 -13.16 -9.01 14.89
N THR A 79 -14.03 -8.16 15.43
CA THR A 79 -13.63 -7.02 16.29
C THR A 79 -12.88 -7.52 17.52
N LYS A 80 -13.36 -8.58 18.15
CA LYS A 80 -12.71 -9.20 19.32
C LYS A 80 -11.30 -9.70 18.98
N ILE A 81 -11.13 -10.38 17.84
CA ILE A 81 -9.81 -10.85 17.40
C ILE A 81 -8.85 -9.66 17.18
N ILE A 82 -9.31 -8.58 16.55
CA ILE A 82 -8.50 -7.37 16.35
C ILE A 82 -8.11 -6.74 17.70
N ASP A 83 -9.02 -6.71 18.68
CA ASP A 83 -8.73 -6.21 20.02
C ASP A 83 -7.69 -7.04 20.77
N GLU A 84 -7.75 -8.36 20.64
CA GLU A 84 -6.75 -9.28 21.19
C GLU A 84 -5.38 -9.00 20.56
N LEU A 85 -5.30 -8.86 19.23
CA LEU A 85 -4.07 -8.54 18.53
C LEU A 85 -3.53 -7.14 18.84
N ASN A 86 -4.41 -6.16 19.03
CA ASN A 86 -4.04 -4.82 19.47
C ASN A 86 -3.35 -4.84 20.84
N SER A 87 -3.85 -5.68 21.75
CA SER A 87 -3.35 -5.80 23.13
C SER A 87 -2.13 -6.72 23.26
N ASP A 88 -1.88 -7.59 22.27
CA ASP A 88 -0.76 -8.52 22.28
C ASP A 88 0.58 -7.81 21.97
N ASN A 89 1.42 -7.63 22.98
CA ASN A 89 2.74 -7.00 22.86
C ASN A 89 3.73 -7.80 22.00
N SER A 90 3.46 -9.08 21.72
CA SER A 90 4.27 -9.85 20.78
C SER A 90 3.93 -9.55 19.31
N VAL A 91 2.80 -8.90 19.03
CA VAL A 91 2.35 -8.50 17.69
C VAL A 91 2.69 -7.03 17.45
N HIS A 92 3.44 -6.77 16.37
CA HIS A 92 3.95 -5.44 16.04
C HIS A 92 3.22 -4.83 14.84
N GLY A 93 2.64 -5.67 13.97
CA GLY A 93 1.82 -5.26 12.85
C GLY A 93 0.61 -6.16 12.69
N ILE A 94 -0.51 -5.57 12.26
CA ILE A 94 -1.77 -6.26 11.97
C ILE A 94 -2.15 -5.92 10.53
N LEU A 95 -2.47 -6.95 9.75
CA LEU A 95 -2.99 -6.81 8.40
C LEU A 95 -4.27 -7.62 8.26
N VAL A 96 -5.37 -6.95 7.93
CA VAL A 96 -6.62 -7.60 7.52
C VAL A 96 -6.64 -7.66 6.00
N GLN A 97 -6.72 -8.86 5.44
CA GLN A 97 -6.73 -9.05 3.99
C GLN A 97 -8.10 -8.66 3.42
N LEU A 98 -8.09 -7.72 2.47
CA LEU A 98 -9.26 -7.27 1.72
C LEU A 98 -9.36 -7.98 0.36
N PRO A 99 -10.55 -8.09 -0.24
CA PRO A 99 -11.85 -7.62 0.28
C PRO A 99 -12.43 -8.52 1.37
N LEU A 100 -13.27 -7.96 2.23
CA LEU A 100 -14.03 -8.72 3.23
C LEU A 100 -15.32 -9.31 2.62
N PRO A 101 -15.85 -10.41 3.19
CA PRO A 101 -17.24 -10.81 2.99
C PRO A 101 -18.23 -9.65 3.18
N LYS A 102 -19.30 -9.62 2.37
CA LYS A 102 -20.22 -8.47 2.25
C LYS A 102 -20.93 -8.10 3.55
N GLN A 103 -21.08 -9.03 4.49
CA GLN A 103 -21.74 -8.78 5.77
C GLN A 103 -20.83 -8.08 6.79
N LEU A 104 -19.53 -7.99 6.52
CA LEU A 104 -18.58 -7.29 7.36
C LEU A 104 -18.38 -5.86 6.85
N ASP A 105 -18.25 -4.93 7.78
CA ASP A 105 -18.00 -3.54 7.47
C ASP A 105 -16.49 -3.27 7.43
N GLU A 106 -15.96 -2.99 6.24
CA GLU A 106 -14.54 -2.74 6.00
C GLU A 106 -14.03 -1.54 6.80
N PHE A 107 -14.82 -0.47 6.87
CA PHE A 107 -14.42 0.76 7.57
C PHE A 107 -14.31 0.55 9.08
N THR A 108 -15.29 -0.12 9.69
CA THR A 108 -15.29 -0.50 11.10
C THR A 108 -14.11 -1.42 11.40
N THR A 109 -13.86 -2.41 10.53
CA THR A 109 -12.77 -3.38 10.70
C THR A 109 -11.40 -2.70 10.65
N THR A 110 -11.14 -1.91 9.61
CA THR A 110 -9.86 -1.19 9.45
C THR A 110 -9.66 -0.14 10.53
N SER A 111 -10.72 0.60 10.91
CA SER A 111 -10.66 1.62 11.97
C SER A 111 -10.42 1.04 13.36
N ARG A 112 -10.64 -0.27 13.55
CA ARG A 112 -10.42 -0.94 14.84
C ARG A 112 -8.95 -1.30 15.07
N ILE A 113 -8.15 -1.39 14.02
CA ILE A 113 -6.73 -1.67 14.13
C ILE A 113 -6.06 -0.49 14.85
N SER A 114 -5.22 -0.78 15.84
CA SER A 114 -4.41 0.25 16.50
C SER A 114 -3.58 0.98 15.44
N PRO A 115 -3.59 2.32 15.39
CA PRO A 115 -2.82 3.06 14.39
C PRO A 115 -1.31 2.75 14.44
N LEU A 116 -0.80 2.33 15.60
CA LEU A 116 0.61 1.93 15.78
C LEU A 116 0.94 0.55 15.20
N LYS A 117 -0.07 -0.29 14.95
CA LYS A 117 0.08 -1.63 14.35
C LYS A 117 -0.51 -1.72 12.95
N ASP A 118 -1.07 -0.64 12.42
CA ASP A 118 -1.68 -0.56 11.09
C ASP A 118 -0.61 -0.48 9.99
N VAL A 119 0.07 -1.60 9.74
CA VAL A 119 1.18 -1.70 8.78
C VAL A 119 0.73 -1.55 7.32
N ASP A 120 -0.57 -1.60 7.07
CA ASP A 120 -1.14 -1.33 5.75
C ASP A 120 -1.63 0.12 5.60
N GLY A 121 -1.53 0.93 6.66
CA GLY A 121 -1.80 2.38 6.65
C GLY A 121 -3.24 2.75 6.29
N LEU A 122 -4.22 1.89 6.62
CA LEU A 122 -5.61 2.05 6.18
C LEU A 122 -6.53 2.67 7.26
N THR A 123 -6.04 2.82 8.49
CA THR A 123 -6.82 3.48 9.55
C THR A 123 -7.07 4.95 9.18
N PRO A 124 -8.24 5.50 9.53
CA PRO A 124 -8.51 6.94 9.37
C PRO A 124 -7.48 7.81 10.10
N HIS A 125 -6.92 7.31 11.22
CA HIS A 125 -5.87 7.99 11.96
C HIS A 125 -4.59 8.15 11.14
N ASN A 126 -4.04 7.05 10.59
CA ASN A 126 -2.84 7.12 9.76
C ASN A 126 -3.08 7.87 8.45
N ALA A 127 -4.27 7.74 7.85
CA ALA A 127 -4.65 8.53 6.68
C ALA A 127 -4.68 10.04 6.99
N GLY A 128 -5.20 10.44 8.15
CA GLY A 128 -5.19 11.83 8.60
C GLY A 128 -3.78 12.34 8.89
N LEU A 129 -2.96 11.54 9.57
CA LEU A 129 -1.55 11.88 9.82
C LEU A 129 -0.75 12.00 8.51
N LEU A 130 -1.05 11.18 7.50
CA LEU A 130 -0.40 11.24 6.20
C LEU A 130 -0.70 12.58 5.52
N ALA A 131 -1.96 13.02 5.54
CA ALA A 131 -2.34 14.33 5.01
C ALA A 131 -1.64 15.51 5.71
N MET A 132 -1.14 15.29 6.94
CA MET A 132 -0.38 16.27 7.73
C MET A 132 1.14 16.08 7.65
N LYS A 133 1.64 15.14 6.83
CA LYS A 133 3.06 14.75 6.76
C LYS A 133 3.62 14.27 8.12
N LYS A 134 2.79 13.53 8.86
CA LYS A 134 3.08 12.99 10.20
C LYS A 134 2.86 11.48 10.34
N ALA A 135 2.40 10.80 9.29
CA ALA A 135 2.19 9.35 9.35
C ALA A 135 3.52 8.61 9.48
N ALA A 136 3.55 7.64 10.39
CA ALA A 136 4.66 6.69 10.51
C ALA A 136 4.42 5.43 9.64
N LEU A 137 3.16 4.99 9.55
CA LEU A 137 2.74 3.86 8.74
C LEU A 137 1.87 4.36 7.59
N ILE A 138 2.22 3.95 6.37
CA ILE A 138 1.68 4.46 5.12
C ILE A 138 1.31 3.27 4.24
N ALA A 139 0.23 3.41 3.47
CA ALA A 139 -0.23 2.37 2.56
C ALA A 139 0.89 1.82 1.66
N CYS A 140 0.93 0.49 1.55
CA CYS A 140 2.07 -0.23 0.99
C CYS A 140 2.29 0.05 -0.51
N THR A 141 1.22 0.14 -1.31
CA THR A 141 1.31 0.39 -2.75
C THR A 141 1.81 1.81 -3.07
N PRO A 142 1.23 2.88 -2.48
CA PRO A 142 1.78 4.22 -2.57
C PRO A 142 3.24 4.31 -2.15
N SER A 143 3.61 3.69 -1.02
CA SER A 143 5.00 3.65 -0.54
C SER A 143 5.94 2.96 -1.53
N GLY A 144 5.49 1.86 -2.14
CA GLY A 144 6.24 1.14 -3.18
C GLY A 144 6.49 1.99 -4.43
N VAL A 145 5.52 2.81 -4.85
CA VAL A 145 5.72 3.76 -5.96
C VAL A 145 6.76 4.82 -5.59
N MET A 146 6.72 5.35 -4.37
CA MET A 146 7.74 6.31 -3.91
C MET A 146 9.14 5.70 -3.87
N GLU A 147 9.27 4.45 -3.40
CA GLU A 147 10.53 3.71 -3.42
C GLU A 147 11.06 3.52 -4.85
N MET A 148 10.18 3.30 -5.83
CA MET A 148 10.58 3.22 -7.24
C MET A 148 11.18 4.53 -7.76
N PHE A 149 10.60 5.68 -7.39
CA PHE A 149 11.18 6.99 -7.72
C PHE A 149 12.53 7.19 -7.03
N ASP A 150 12.60 6.92 -5.73
CA ASP A 150 13.81 7.11 -4.93
C ASP A 150 14.95 6.19 -5.45
N TYR A 151 14.67 4.92 -5.77
CA TYR A 151 15.66 3.97 -6.30
C TYR A 151 16.27 4.41 -7.65
N HIS A 152 15.46 5.03 -8.51
CA HIS A 152 15.91 5.53 -9.81
C HIS A 152 16.45 6.97 -9.76
N GLY A 153 16.43 7.63 -8.60
CA GLY A 153 16.82 9.03 -8.48
C GLY A 153 15.93 9.98 -9.28
N ILE A 154 14.64 9.65 -9.42
CA ILE A 154 13.67 10.47 -10.15
C ILE A 154 13.26 11.63 -9.24
N ASP A 155 13.70 12.83 -9.58
CA ASP A 155 13.32 14.04 -8.86
C ASP A 155 11.88 14.43 -9.17
N LEU A 156 11.09 14.58 -8.10
CA LEU A 156 9.66 14.91 -8.14
C LEU A 156 9.41 16.41 -7.94
N GLU A 157 10.40 17.17 -7.49
CA GLU A 157 10.23 18.58 -7.18
C GLU A 157 9.81 19.37 -8.42
N GLY A 158 8.68 20.09 -8.31
CA GLY A 158 8.11 20.89 -9.38
C GLY A 158 7.55 20.11 -10.57
N LYS A 159 7.63 18.77 -10.59
CA LYS A 159 7.09 17.93 -11.67
C LYS A 159 5.58 17.96 -11.68
N LYS A 160 4.98 17.96 -12.88
CA LYS A 160 3.54 17.75 -13.02
C LYS A 160 3.24 16.25 -13.07
N VAL A 161 2.51 15.77 -12.06
CA VAL A 161 2.07 14.38 -11.96
C VAL A 161 0.59 14.28 -12.26
N VAL A 162 0.20 13.41 -13.19
CA VAL A 162 -1.21 13.02 -13.40
C VAL A 162 -1.45 11.68 -12.74
N LEU A 163 -2.26 11.68 -11.68
CA LEU A 163 -2.61 10.49 -10.90
C LEU A 163 -4.04 10.05 -11.23
N ILE A 164 -4.18 8.97 -12.01
CA ILE A 164 -5.47 8.42 -12.44
C ILE A 164 -5.97 7.39 -11.43
N ASN A 165 -6.30 7.86 -10.22
CA ASN A 165 -6.97 7.09 -9.18
C ASN A 165 -7.37 8.01 -8.01
N ARG A 166 -8.46 7.70 -7.29
CA ARG A 166 -8.87 8.41 -6.06
C ARG A 166 -9.36 7.49 -4.94
N SER A 167 -8.94 6.23 -4.97
CA SER A 167 -9.28 5.25 -3.93
C SER A 167 -8.57 5.60 -2.62
N ASN A 168 -9.11 5.08 -1.52
CA ASN A 168 -8.46 5.21 -0.20
C ASN A 168 -7.19 4.35 -0.09
N LEU A 169 -7.10 3.26 -0.88
CA LEU A 169 -5.96 2.34 -0.83
C LEU A 169 -4.73 2.83 -1.61
N VAL A 170 -4.93 3.58 -2.70
CA VAL A 170 -3.84 3.96 -3.61
C VAL A 170 -3.85 5.47 -3.91
N GLY A 171 -4.91 5.98 -4.52
CA GLY A 171 -4.91 7.33 -5.08
C GLY A 171 -4.73 8.43 -4.04
N LYS A 172 -5.55 8.45 -2.98
CA LYS A 172 -5.48 9.52 -1.98
C LYS A 172 -4.16 9.50 -1.19
N PRO A 173 -3.66 8.35 -0.68
CA PRO A 173 -2.38 8.35 0.00
C PRO A 173 -1.23 8.75 -0.93
N LEU A 174 -1.21 8.25 -2.17
CA LEU A 174 -0.16 8.59 -3.13
C LEU A 174 -0.16 10.08 -3.50
N TYR A 175 -1.33 10.70 -3.62
CA TYR A 175 -1.45 12.15 -3.78
C TYR A 175 -0.69 12.91 -2.67
N HIS A 176 -0.88 12.53 -1.41
CA HIS A 176 -0.21 13.19 -0.28
C HIS A 176 1.31 12.98 -0.32
N LEU A 177 1.77 11.77 -0.64
CA LEU A 177 3.22 11.47 -0.74
C LEU A 177 3.91 12.26 -1.86
N LEU A 178 3.26 12.38 -3.01
CA LEU A 178 3.78 13.15 -4.14
C LEU A 178 3.81 14.65 -3.80
N LEU A 179 2.75 15.16 -3.17
CA LEU A 179 2.68 16.55 -2.72
C LEU A 179 3.77 16.86 -1.69
N ASP A 180 4.03 15.94 -0.76
CA ASP A 180 5.09 16.07 0.26
C ASP A 180 6.51 16.14 -0.33
N LYS A 181 6.68 15.66 -1.56
CA LYS A 181 7.90 15.75 -2.40
C LYS A 181 7.85 16.92 -3.39
N ASN A 182 7.01 17.92 -3.14
CA ASN A 182 6.87 19.15 -3.92
C ASN A 182 6.41 18.96 -5.38
N ALA A 183 5.76 17.84 -5.70
CA ALA A 183 5.16 17.64 -7.01
C ALA A 183 3.85 18.44 -7.15
N THR A 184 3.55 18.91 -8.37
CA THR A 184 2.22 19.43 -8.73
C THR A 184 1.34 18.27 -9.18
N VAL A 185 0.40 17.85 -8.35
CA VAL A 185 -0.40 16.63 -8.59
C VAL A 185 -1.80 16.96 -9.09
N ILE A 186 -2.17 16.41 -10.25
CA ILE A 186 -3.53 16.45 -10.81
C ILE A 186 -4.16 15.08 -10.64
N THR A 187 -5.15 14.99 -9.74
CA THR A 187 -5.88 13.74 -9.49
C THR A 187 -7.03 13.58 -10.49
N CYS A 188 -6.99 12.51 -11.27
CA CYS A 188 -7.99 12.17 -12.28
C CYS A 188 -8.82 10.94 -11.88
N HIS A 189 -10.03 10.84 -12.43
CA HIS A 189 -10.97 9.75 -12.16
C HIS A 189 -12.00 9.60 -13.30
N SER A 190 -12.96 8.67 -13.15
CA SER A 190 -14.00 8.35 -14.14
C SER A 190 -14.96 9.49 -14.53
N LYS A 191 -14.78 10.68 -13.96
CA LYS A 191 -15.58 11.89 -14.25
C LYS A 191 -14.71 13.06 -14.74
N THR A 192 -13.40 12.84 -14.87
CA THR A 192 -12.47 13.82 -15.42
C THR A 192 -12.73 14.00 -16.91
N LYS A 193 -12.84 15.24 -17.35
CA LYS A 193 -12.89 15.60 -18.78
C LYS A 193 -11.47 15.81 -19.30
N ASP A 194 -11.28 15.65 -20.60
CA ASP A 194 -10.02 15.96 -21.29
C ASP A 194 -8.78 15.22 -20.73
N LEU A 195 -9.00 13.99 -20.25
CA LEU A 195 -7.98 13.17 -19.60
C LEU A 195 -6.71 13.00 -20.45
N THR A 196 -6.88 12.81 -21.76
CA THR A 196 -5.77 12.69 -22.71
C THR A 196 -4.88 13.93 -22.72
N GLU A 197 -5.46 15.13 -22.75
CA GLU A 197 -4.71 16.38 -22.78
C GLU A 197 -4.02 16.65 -21.43
N LEU A 198 -4.66 16.29 -20.32
CA LEU A 198 -4.01 16.31 -19.01
C LEU A 198 -2.76 15.42 -18.99
N CYS A 199 -2.87 14.18 -19.45
CA CYS A 199 -1.77 13.22 -19.49
C CYS A 199 -0.62 13.71 -20.39
N LYS A 200 -0.91 14.27 -21.58
CA LYS A 200 0.10 14.84 -22.48
C LYS A 200 0.88 16.01 -21.88
N SER A 201 0.32 16.67 -20.87
CA SER A 201 0.98 17.80 -20.21
C SER A 201 1.84 17.37 -19.00
N ALA A 202 1.79 16.10 -18.62
CA ALA A 202 2.41 15.55 -17.42
C ALA A 202 3.86 15.12 -17.66
N ASP A 203 4.69 15.29 -16.64
CA ASP A 203 6.04 14.72 -16.61
C ASP A 203 6.02 13.28 -16.06
N ILE A 204 4.99 12.95 -15.27
CA ILE A 204 4.80 11.63 -14.68
C ILE A 204 3.31 11.26 -14.76
N ILE A 205 2.99 10.06 -15.23
CA ILE A 205 1.62 9.53 -15.26
C ILE A 205 1.54 8.26 -14.42
N ILE A 206 0.72 8.28 -13.37
CA ILE A 206 0.48 7.12 -12.52
C ILE A 206 -0.96 6.69 -12.70
N THR A 207 -1.17 5.47 -13.21
CA THR A 207 -2.50 4.86 -13.32
C THR A 207 -2.64 3.70 -12.34
N ALA A 208 -3.73 3.70 -11.57
CA ALA A 208 -4.11 2.60 -10.71
C ALA A 208 -5.58 2.22 -10.93
N VAL A 209 -6.00 2.15 -12.19
CA VAL A 209 -7.33 1.66 -12.56
C VAL A 209 -7.27 0.15 -12.76
N GLY A 210 -7.89 -0.60 -11.85
CA GLY A 210 -7.86 -2.07 -11.88
C GLY A 210 -8.68 -2.71 -13.01
N ASP A 211 -9.60 -1.95 -13.62
CA ASP A 211 -10.50 -2.44 -14.67
C ASP A 211 -10.03 -2.00 -16.06
N ARG A 212 -9.33 -2.89 -16.77
CA ARG A 212 -8.80 -2.65 -18.12
C ARG A 212 -9.88 -2.46 -19.17
N ASN A 213 -11.11 -2.95 -18.94
CA ASN A 213 -12.23 -2.70 -19.85
C ASN A 213 -12.74 -1.26 -19.74
N LYS A 214 -12.50 -0.59 -18.61
CA LYS A 214 -12.89 0.80 -18.39
C LYS A 214 -11.81 1.79 -18.81
N PHE A 215 -10.54 1.45 -18.59
CA PHE A 215 -9.44 2.35 -18.89
C PHE A 215 -8.15 1.60 -19.15
N THR A 216 -7.44 2.02 -20.20
CA THR A 216 -6.07 1.65 -20.49
C THR A 216 -5.33 2.92 -20.89
N LEU A 217 -4.17 3.18 -20.28
CA LEU A 217 -3.30 4.27 -20.68
C LEU A 217 -2.66 3.89 -22.03
N THR A 218 -2.82 4.74 -23.04
CA THR A 218 -2.28 4.49 -24.39
C THR A 218 -1.08 5.38 -24.70
N SER A 219 -0.29 5.02 -25.72
CA SER A 219 0.90 5.77 -26.14
C SER A 219 0.62 7.23 -26.48
N GLU A 220 -0.55 7.53 -27.04
CA GLU A 220 -0.93 8.87 -27.50
C GLU A 220 -1.25 9.82 -26.33
N MET A 221 -1.43 9.27 -25.13
CA MET A 221 -1.65 10.03 -23.89
C MET A 221 -0.33 10.41 -23.22
N ILE A 222 0.80 9.83 -23.64
CA ILE A 222 2.08 9.94 -22.94
C ILE A 222 2.98 10.93 -23.68
N LYS A 223 3.44 11.96 -22.96
CA LYS A 223 4.44 12.93 -23.45
C LYS A 223 5.79 12.26 -23.64
N GLU A 224 6.57 12.71 -24.62
CA GLU A 224 7.96 12.27 -24.76
C GLU A 224 8.79 12.59 -23.51
N GLY A 225 9.51 11.58 -23.01
CA GLY A 225 10.33 11.70 -21.80
C GLY A 225 9.56 11.65 -20.48
N ALA A 226 8.24 11.42 -20.51
CA ALA A 226 7.46 11.18 -19.30
C ALA A 226 7.83 9.85 -18.62
N VAL A 227 7.59 9.79 -17.31
CA VAL A 227 7.68 8.59 -16.48
C VAL A 227 6.31 7.92 -16.36
#